data_AF-A0A1G8Y0S0-F1
#
_entry.id   AF-A0A1G8Y0S0-F1
#
_cell.length_a   1.000
_cell.length_b   1.000
_cell.length_c   1.000
_cell.angle_alpha   90.00
_cell.angle_beta   90.00
_cell.angle_gamma   90.00
#
_symmetry.space_group_name_H-M   'P 1'
#
loop_
_entity.id
_entity.type
_entity.pdbx_description
1 polymer ?
#
loop_
_entity_poly.entity_id
_entity_poly.type
_entity_poly.pdbx_seq_one_letter_code
_entity_poly.pdbx_strand_id
1 'polypeptide(L)'
;MAIGEIGLGLKDFYMLTYNEYHYIAKAYMLKDEREWLRTRMLASLLINVQMPKDKHITPEQLFALPSDSLIKKKKPTPTKSEMMAAFERYRKDKQD
;
A
#
# COMPACT_ATOMS: atom_id res chain seq x y z
N MET A 1 -17.22 1.65 4.00
CA MET A 1 -16.81 0.45 3.25
C MET A 1 -18.03 -0.43 3.06
N ALA A 2 -18.97 0.10 2.29
CA ALA A 2 -20.22 -0.58 2.02
C ALA A 2 -20.04 -1.46 0.77
N ILE A 3 -20.73 -2.60 0.74
CA ILE A 3 -20.85 -3.51 -0.42
C ILE A 3 -21.12 -2.72 -1.72
N GLY A 4 -21.89 -1.63 -1.62
CA GLY A 4 -22.20 -0.72 -2.73
C GLY A 4 -21.00 0.03 -3.32
N GLU A 5 -19.99 0.40 -2.52
CA GLU A 5 -18.79 1.10 -3.02
C GLU A 5 -17.90 0.18 -3.87
N ILE A 6 -17.85 -1.10 -3.50
CA ILE A 6 -17.12 -2.16 -4.21
C ILE A 6 -17.86 -2.55 -5.51
N GLY A 7 -19.15 -2.19 -5.63
CA GLY A 7 -20.00 -2.59 -6.76
C GLY A 7 -20.48 -4.05 -6.67
N LEU A 8 -20.46 -4.63 -5.47
CA LEU A 8 -20.92 -6.00 -5.25
C LEU A 8 -22.44 -6.02 -5.05
N GLY A 9 -23.14 -6.99 -5.64
CA GLY A 9 -24.56 -7.20 -5.36
C GLY A 9 -24.78 -7.79 -3.96
N LEU A 10 -25.96 -7.53 -3.35
CA LEU A 10 -26.34 -8.16 -2.08
C LEU A 10 -26.33 -9.68 -2.17
N LYS A 11 -26.86 -10.24 -3.28
CA LYS A 11 -26.87 -11.68 -3.52
C LYS A 11 -25.45 -12.25 -3.54
N ASP A 12 -24.53 -11.59 -4.24
CA ASP A 12 -23.16 -12.04 -4.37
C ASP A 12 -22.43 -11.95 -3.02
N PHE A 13 -22.69 -10.91 -2.24
CA PHE A 13 -22.14 -10.78 -0.88
C PHE A 13 -22.52 -11.97 0.02
N TYR A 14 -23.79 -12.37 0.03
CA TYR A 14 -24.23 -13.51 0.84
C TYR A 14 -23.69 -14.86 0.34
N MET A 15 -23.15 -14.93 -0.87
CA MET A 15 -22.50 -16.13 -1.42
C MET A 15 -21.00 -16.20 -1.10
N LEU A 16 -20.38 -15.09 -0.68
CA LEU A 16 -18.95 -15.05 -0.37
C LEU A 16 -18.68 -15.56 1.05
N THR A 17 -17.57 -16.28 1.18
CA THR A 17 -16.96 -16.50 2.49
C THR A 17 -16.31 -15.21 3.00
N TYR A 18 -16.09 -15.15 4.31
CA TYR A 18 -15.40 -14.01 4.93
C TYR A 18 -14.02 -13.73 4.31
N ASN A 19 -13.25 -14.77 4.00
CA ASN A 19 -11.92 -14.62 3.43
C ASN A 19 -11.97 -14.05 2.00
N GLU A 20 -12.91 -14.52 1.17
CA GLU A 20 -13.09 -13.99 -0.18
C GLU A 20 -13.49 -12.52 -0.13
N TYR A 21 -14.47 -12.18 0.72
CA TYR A 21 -14.86 -10.79 0.93
C TYR A 21 -13.68 -9.93 1.42
N HIS A 22 -12.89 -10.42 2.37
CA HIS A 22 -11.71 -9.73 2.88
C HIS A 22 -10.72 -9.42 1.76
N TYR A 23 -10.40 -10.40 0.90
CA TYR A 23 -9.48 -10.19 -0.22
C TYR A 23 -10.05 -9.23 -1.27
N ILE A 24 -11.34 -9.30 -1.57
CA ILE A 24 -12.01 -8.37 -2.50
C ILE A 24 -11.97 -6.94 -1.95
N ALA A 25 -12.35 -6.74 -0.70
CA ALA A 25 -12.31 -5.42 -0.06
C ALA A 25 -10.90 -4.86 -0.03
N LYS A 26 -9.90 -5.69 0.30
CA LYS A 26 -8.49 -5.30 0.27
C LYS A 26 -8.02 -4.91 -1.13
N ALA A 27 -8.40 -5.69 -2.16
CA ALA A 27 -8.05 -5.38 -3.55
C ALA A 27 -8.68 -4.06 -4.01
N TYR A 28 -9.92 -3.78 -3.60
CA TYR A 28 -10.60 -2.52 -3.86
C TYR A 28 -9.86 -1.34 -3.24
N MET A 29 -9.54 -1.42 -1.94
CA MET A 29 -8.77 -0.37 -1.25
C MET A 29 -7.42 -0.09 -1.92
N LEU A 30 -6.69 -1.15 -2.30
CA LEU A 30 -5.41 -1.01 -3.01
C LEU A 30 -5.57 -0.40 -4.41
N LYS A 31 -6.68 -0.69 -5.09
CA LYS A 31 -6.98 -0.07 -6.39
C LYS A 31 -7.22 1.43 -6.21
N ASP A 32 -8.07 1.81 -5.27
CA ASP A 32 -8.38 3.21 -4.99
C ASP A 32 -7.12 3.99 -4.60
N GLU A 33 -6.31 3.42 -3.69
CA GLU A 33 -5.04 4.02 -3.30
C GLU A 33 -4.09 4.26 -4.48
N ARG A 34 -4.00 3.29 -5.41
CA ARG A 34 -3.17 3.45 -6.62
C ARG A 34 -3.68 4.56 -7.54
N GLU A 35 -4.99 4.73 -7.66
CA GLU A 35 -5.56 5.83 -8.45
C GLU A 35 -5.24 7.19 -7.82
N TRP A 36 -5.33 7.30 -6.50
CA TRP A 36 -4.93 8.50 -5.77
C TRP A 36 -3.44 8.82 -5.92
N LEU A 37 -2.57 7.81 -5.82
CA LEU A 37 -1.14 7.97 -6.04
C LEU A 37 -0.83 8.44 -7.47
N ARG A 38 -1.49 7.83 -8.48
CA ARG A 38 -1.34 8.23 -9.89
C ARG A 38 -1.81 9.68 -10.11
N THR A 39 -2.96 10.03 -9.56
CA THR A 39 -3.54 11.37 -9.66
C THR A 39 -2.62 12.40 -9.04
N ARG A 40 -2.11 12.13 -7.83
CA ARG A 40 -1.15 12.98 -7.12
C ARG A 40 0.13 13.20 -7.94
N MET A 41 0.66 12.12 -8.53
CA MET A 41 1.85 12.19 -9.38
C MET A 41 1.60 13.08 -10.61
N LEU A 42 0.53 12.81 -11.37
CA LEU A 42 0.18 13.59 -12.56
C LEU A 42 -0.04 15.08 -12.25
N ALA A 43 -0.74 15.38 -11.15
CA ALA A 43 -0.96 16.74 -10.70
C ALA A 43 0.37 17.44 -10.36
N SER A 44 1.28 16.77 -9.64
CA SER A 44 2.59 17.35 -9.32
C SER A 44 3.43 17.63 -10.57
N LEU A 45 3.37 16.76 -11.58
CA LEU A 45 4.04 16.97 -12.87
C LEU A 45 3.47 18.18 -13.61
N LEU A 46 2.13 18.29 -13.67
CA LEU A 46 1.46 19.40 -14.35
C LEU A 46 1.85 20.75 -13.72
N ILE A 47 1.89 20.81 -12.38
CA ILE A 47 2.29 22.00 -11.62
C ILE A 47 3.78 22.30 -11.86
N ASN A 48 4.65 21.30 -11.77
CA ASN A 48 6.10 21.47 -11.93
C ASN A 48 6.50 21.95 -13.33
N VAL A 49 5.75 21.59 -14.37
CA VAL A 49 5.98 22.08 -15.74
C VAL A 49 5.86 23.60 -15.82
N GLN A 50 5.02 24.22 -14.99
CA GLN A 50 4.79 25.66 -14.97
C GLN A 50 5.71 26.41 -14.01
N MET A 51 6.51 25.69 -13.21
CA MET A 51 7.38 26.27 -12.19
C MET A 51 8.85 26.16 -12.57
N PRO A 52 9.69 27.11 -12.11
CA PRO A 52 11.13 26.99 -12.24
C PRO A 52 11.65 25.81 -11.39
N LYS A 53 12.76 25.20 -11.83
CA LYS A 53 13.27 23.92 -11.30
C LYS A 53 13.55 23.94 -9.79
N ASP A 54 13.94 25.09 -9.26
CA ASP A 54 14.22 25.32 -7.85
C ASP A 54 12.96 25.27 -6.97
N LYS A 55 11.78 25.44 -7.56
CA LYS A 55 10.49 25.44 -6.86
C LYS A 55 9.67 24.17 -7.07
N HIS A 56 10.22 23.16 -7.75
CA HIS A 56 9.51 21.90 -8.00
C HIS A 56 9.08 21.24 -6.69
N ILE A 57 7.82 20.80 -6.65
CA ILE A 57 7.24 20.09 -5.51
C ILE A 57 7.29 18.58 -5.73
N THR A 58 7.45 17.82 -4.64
CA THR A 58 7.25 16.37 -4.68
C THR A 58 5.77 16.04 -4.54
N PRO A 59 5.31 14.87 -5.04
CA PRO A 59 3.90 14.48 -4.93
C PRO A 59 3.36 14.52 -3.48
N GLU A 60 4.17 14.12 -2.50
CA GLU A 60 3.81 14.07 -1.08
C GLU A 60 3.61 15.46 -0.46
N GLN A 61 4.20 16.51 -1.07
CA GLN A 61 4.01 17.89 -0.64
C GLN A 61 2.67 18.47 -1.11
N LEU A 62 2.03 17.88 -2.14
CA LEU A 62 0.77 18.37 -2.68
C LEU A 62 -0.40 18.07 -1.71
N PHE A 63 -0.53 16.82 -1.28
CA PHE A 63 -1.42 16.40 -0.21
C PHE A 63 -0.99 15.05 0.37
N ALA A 64 -1.27 14.86 1.67
CA ALA A 64 -0.95 13.62 2.37
C ALA A 64 -2.02 12.55 2.10
N LEU A 65 -1.57 11.34 1.79
CA LEU A 65 -2.42 10.15 1.73
C LEU A 65 -2.31 9.36 3.03
N PRO A 66 -3.37 8.66 3.46
CA PRO A 66 -3.33 7.82 4.66
C PRO A 66 -2.19 6.80 4.63
N SER A 67 -1.85 6.26 3.46
CA SER A 67 -0.78 5.29 3.28
C SER A 67 0.62 5.84 3.46
N ASP A 68 0.83 7.16 3.35
CA ASP A 68 2.12 7.79 3.60
C ASP A 68 2.55 7.59 5.08
N SER A 69 1.59 7.49 5.99
CA SER A 69 1.84 7.21 7.41
C SER A 69 2.28 5.75 7.66
N LEU A 70 1.83 4.82 6.83
CA LEU A 70 2.14 3.39 6.95
C LEU A 70 3.55 3.08 6.46
N ILE A 71 3.99 3.74 5.39
CA ILE A 71 5.32 3.55 4.78
C ILE A 71 6.45 4.04 5.71
N LYS A 72 6.18 5.05 6.54
CA LYS A 72 7.18 5.62 7.47
C LYS A 72 7.60 4.64 8.58
N LYS A 73 6.83 3.60 8.86
CA LYS A 73 7.26 2.49 9.75
C LYS A 73 8.10 1.47 8.97
N LYS A 74 9.22 1.89 8.39
CA LYS A 74 10.22 0.93 7.91
C LYS A 74 10.71 0.14 9.14
N LYS A 75 10.46 -1.17 9.16
CA LYS A 75 11.10 -2.05 10.15
C LYS A 75 12.62 -1.87 9.99
N PRO A 76 13.38 -1.74 11.07
CA PRO A 76 14.83 -1.59 10.98
C PRO A 76 15.39 -2.76 10.15
N THR A 77 16.28 -2.45 9.22
CA THR A 77 17.00 -3.49 8.48
C THR A 77 17.77 -4.32 9.50
N PRO A 78 17.56 -5.64 9.57
CA PRO A 78 18.24 -6.48 10.53
C PRO A 78 19.75 -6.40 10.32
N THR A 79 20.48 -6.38 11.43
CA THR A 79 21.94 -6.43 11.41
C THR A 79 22.42 -7.80 10.91
N LYS A 80 23.69 -7.86 10.47
CA LYS A 80 24.30 -9.10 9.94
C LYS A 80 24.22 -10.26 10.95
N SER A 81 24.35 -9.97 12.25
CA SER A 81 24.21 -10.96 13.32
C SER A 81 22.78 -11.49 13.45
N GLU A 82 21.78 -10.61 13.39
CA GLU A 82 20.36 -10.97 13.46
C GLU A 82 19.93 -11.81 12.25
N MET A 83 20.46 -11.51 11.05
CA MET A 83 20.26 -12.33 9.86
C MET A 83 20.87 -13.73 10.01
N MET A 84 22.09 -13.85 10.54
CA MET A 84 22.75 -15.14 10.74
C MET A 84 22.01 -15.99 11.77
N ALA A 85 21.55 -15.39 12.88
CA ALA A 85 20.75 -16.09 13.89
C ALA A 85 19.40 -16.58 13.35
N ALA A 86 18.75 -15.79 12.48
CA ALA A 86 17.52 -16.21 11.81
C ALA A 86 17.77 -17.38 10.82
N PHE A 87 18.89 -17.34 10.09
CA PHE A 87 19.29 -18.42 9.18
C PHE A 87 19.54 -19.74 9.93
N GLU A 88 20.23 -19.70 11.07
CA GLU A 88 20.48 -20.89 11.89
C GLU A 88 19.20 -21.49 12.48
N ARG A 89 18.25 -20.65 12.92
CA ARG A 89 16.92 -21.11 13.38
C ARG A 89 16.18 -21.83 12.25
N TYR A 90 16.14 -21.24 11.06
CA TYR A 90 15.45 -21.81 9.90
C TYR A 90 16.09 -23.14 9.45
N ARG A 91 17.40 -23.30 9.62
CA ARG A 91 18.11 -24.54 9.31
C ARG A 91 17.76 -25.67 10.29
N LYS A 92 17.59 -25.35 11.58
CA LYS A 92 17.20 -26.34 12.61
C LYS A 92 15.77 -26.83 12.41
N ASP A 93 14.83 -25.93 12.13
CA ASP A 93 13.41 -26.28 11.87
C ASP A 93 13.21 -27.16 10.61
N LYS A 94 14.21 -27.29 9.74
CA LYS A 94 14.18 -28.16 8.55
C LYS A 94 14.84 -29.53 8.76
N GLN A 95 15.46 -29.75 9.91
CA GLN A 95 16.12 -31.02 10.27
C GLN A 95 15.26 -31.92 11.16
N ASP A 96 14.16 -31.40 11.72
CA ASP A 96 13.06 -32.15 12.34
C ASP A 96 11.95 -32.45 11.31
#